data_AF-A0A3P1WUY6-F1
#
_entry.id   AF-A0A3P1WUY6-F1
#
_cell.length_a   1.000
_cell.length_b   1.000
_cell.length_c   1.000
_cell.angle_alpha   90.00
_cell.angle_beta   90.00
_cell.angle_gamma   90.00
#
_symmetry.space_group_name_H-M   'P 1'
#
loop_
_entity.id
_entity.type
_entity.pdbx_description
1 polymer ?
#
loop_
_entity_poly.entity_id
_entity_poly.type
_entity_poly.pdbx_seq_one_letter_code
_entity_poly.pdbx_strand_id
1 'polypeptide(L)'
;MTNPSYVLDSGEALHAESPETFYLPSVEARRSLRPGALAKLVFRGQDVDGHMHVERMWVQVTQAGGGNYRGTLSNSPYYIVGLNHGDDVPFRPEHVIQIDA
;
A
#
# COMPACT_ATOMS: atom_id res chain seq x y z
N MET A 1 2.78 -22.77 -0.48
CA MET A 1 2.53 -21.37 -0.12
C MET A 1 2.93 -20.54 -1.32
N THR A 2 1.96 -20.05 -2.10
CA THR A 2 2.22 -19.15 -3.22
C THR A 2 2.64 -17.81 -2.62
N ASN A 3 3.86 -17.34 -2.94
CA ASN A 3 4.21 -15.96 -2.65
C ASN A 3 3.20 -15.06 -3.39
N PRO A 4 2.61 -14.06 -2.73
CA PRO A 4 1.76 -13.11 -3.42
C PRO A 4 2.49 -12.50 -4.62
N SER A 5 1.89 -12.54 -5.80
CA SER A 5 2.38 -11.84 -7.00
C SER A 5 1.73 -10.46 -7.10
N TYR A 6 1.92 -9.62 -6.09
CA TYR A 6 1.52 -8.21 -6.16
C TYR A 6 2.74 -7.28 -6.23
N VAL A 7 2.50 -6.09 -6.76
CA VAL A 7 3.37 -4.93 -6.63
C VAL A 7 2.60 -3.78 -5.98
N LEU A 8 3.32 -2.86 -5.34
CA LEU A 8 2.75 -1.61 -4.86
C LEU A 8 2.96 -0.54 -5.91
N ASP A 9 1.88 0.09 -6.36
CA ASP A 9 2.00 1.23 -7.26
C ASP A 9 2.49 2.46 -6.48
N SER A 10 3.29 3.30 -7.15
CA SER A 10 3.75 4.56 -6.59
C SER A 10 2.61 5.58 -6.57
N GLY A 11 2.24 6.03 -5.38
CA GLY A 11 1.32 7.16 -5.19
C GLY A 11 1.87 8.45 -5.77
N GLU A 12 3.19 8.63 -5.75
CA GLU A 12 3.85 9.78 -6.39
C GLU A 12 3.69 9.76 -7.91
N ALA A 13 3.81 8.59 -8.55
CA ALA A 13 3.61 8.46 -9.99
C ALA A 13 2.14 8.70 -10.37
N LEU A 14 1.21 8.10 -9.62
CA LEU A 14 -0.24 8.30 -9.83
C LEU A 14 -0.65 9.77 -9.66
N HIS A 15 -0.08 10.45 -8.65
CA HIS A 15 -0.30 11.89 -8.47
C HIS A 15 0.30 12.70 -9.61
N ALA A 16 1.52 12.39 -10.07
CA ALA A 16 2.14 13.10 -11.18
C ALA A 16 1.36 12.94 -12.50
N GLU A 17 0.75 11.78 -12.73
CA GLU A 17 -0.10 11.51 -13.90
C GLU A 17 -1.46 12.23 -13.84
N SER A 18 -1.99 12.50 -12.65
CA SER A 18 -3.33 13.07 -12.46
C SER A 18 -3.43 13.94 -11.20
N PRO A 19 -2.70 15.06 -11.12
CA PRO A 19 -2.54 15.82 -9.87
C PRO A 19 -3.84 16.44 -9.35
N GLU A 20 -4.76 16.79 -10.26
CA GLU A 20 -6.05 17.42 -9.94
C GLU A 20 -7.07 16.45 -9.32
N THR A 21 -6.93 15.14 -9.59
CA THR A 21 -7.93 14.13 -9.21
C THR A 21 -7.37 13.05 -8.30
N PHE A 22 -6.05 12.94 -8.20
CA PHE A 22 -5.38 12.02 -7.31
C PHE A 22 -4.66 12.80 -6.21
N TYR A 23 -5.35 13.03 -5.09
CA TYR A 23 -4.71 13.61 -3.91
C TYR A 23 -3.58 12.71 -3.38
N LEU A 24 -2.49 13.34 -2.91
CA LEU A 24 -1.38 12.65 -2.25
C LEU A 24 -0.99 13.39 -0.96
N PRO A 25 -0.83 12.69 0.18
CA PRO A 25 -0.29 13.31 1.40
C PRO A 25 1.11 13.88 1.16
N SER A 26 1.46 14.93 1.92
CA SER A 26 2.77 15.58 1.78
C SER A 26 3.93 14.61 2.00
N VAL A 27 5.09 14.94 1.43
CA VAL A 27 6.31 14.14 1.59
C VAL A 27 6.66 13.98 3.07
N GLU A 28 6.52 15.05 3.87
CA GLU A 28 6.78 15.03 5.31
C GLU A 28 5.85 14.04 6.01
N ALA A 29 4.54 14.09 5.74
CA ALA A 29 3.56 13.19 6.36
C ALA A 29 3.85 11.72 6.02
N ARG A 30 4.17 11.42 4.77
CA ARG A 30 4.51 10.06 4.31
C ARG A 30 5.84 9.56 4.87
N ARG A 31 6.77 10.45 5.22
CA ARG A 31 8.07 10.12 5.84
C ARG A 31 8.02 10.06 7.37
N SER A 32 6.95 10.53 8.00
CA SER A 32 6.81 10.59 9.46
C SER A 32 5.91 9.52 10.07
N LEU A 33 5.53 8.48 9.31
CA LEU A 33 4.69 7.40 9.83
C LEU A 33 5.35 6.69 11.01
N ARG A 34 4.54 6.32 12.01
CA ARG A 34 4.97 5.60 13.22
C ARG A 34 4.17 4.30 13.38
N PRO A 35 4.70 3.30 14.09
CA PRO A 35 3.94 2.11 14.45
C PRO A 35 2.58 2.48 15.05
N GLY A 36 1.52 1.80 14.58
CA GLY A 36 0.12 2.08 14.92
C GLY A 36 -0.64 2.93 13.91
N ALA A 37 0.05 3.72 13.07
CA ALA A 37 -0.61 4.50 12.01
C ALA A 37 -1.18 3.60 10.91
N LEU A 38 -2.29 4.00 10.30
CA LEU A 38 -2.86 3.34 9.13
C LEU A 38 -2.43 4.09 7.86
N ALA A 39 -1.82 3.38 6.93
CA ALA A 39 -1.44 3.90 5.61
C ALA A 39 -2.20 3.15 4.53
N LYS A 40 -2.82 3.87 3.60
CA LYS A 40 -3.48 3.28 2.44
C LYS A 40 -2.49 3.19 1.30
N LEU A 41 -2.39 2.01 0.69
CA LEU A 41 -1.50 1.70 -0.42
C LEU A 41 -2.32 1.22 -1.64
N VAL A 42 -1.69 1.19 -2.81
CA VAL A 42 -2.28 0.68 -4.05
C VAL A 42 -1.61 -0.64 -4.41
N PHE A 43 -2.34 -1.75 -4.28
CA PHE A 43 -1.86 -3.08 -4.61
C PHE A 43 -2.31 -3.43 -6.03
N ARG A 44 -1.40 -3.95 -6.84
CA ARG A 44 -1.66 -4.42 -8.18
C ARG A 44 -1.22 -5.88 -8.30
N GLY A 45 -2.14 -6.78 -8.64
CA GLY A 45 -1.89 -8.22 -8.72
C GLY A 45 -2.92 -8.94 -9.58
N GLN A 46 -2.79 -10.26 -9.72
CA GLN A 46 -3.68 -11.08 -10.54
C GLN A 46 -4.72 -11.83 -9.72
N ASP A 47 -5.89 -12.08 -10.31
CA ASP A 47 -6.84 -13.08 -9.81
C ASP A 47 -6.45 -14.51 -10.20
N VAL A 48 -7.32 -15.48 -9.88
CA VAL A 48 -7.11 -16.91 -10.17
C VAL A 48 -7.12 -17.22 -11.68
N ASP A 49 -7.76 -16.37 -12.49
CA ASP A 49 -7.85 -16.50 -13.94
C ASP A 49 -6.74 -15.73 -14.66
N GLY A 50 -5.88 -15.04 -13.91
CA GLY A 50 -4.76 -14.25 -14.43
C GLY A 50 -5.12 -12.81 -14.83
N HIS A 51 -6.33 -12.33 -14.55
CA HIS A 51 -6.70 -10.95 -14.84
C HIS A 51 -6.06 -10.00 -13.83
N MET A 52 -5.56 -8.86 -14.32
CA MET A 52 -4.97 -7.82 -13.46
C MET A 52 -6.05 -7.02 -12.73
N HIS A 53 -5.85 -6.86 -11.42
CA HIS A 53 -6.68 -6.06 -10.53
C HIS A 53 -5.85 -5.04 -9.76
N VAL A 54 -6.50 -3.95 -9.38
CA VAL A 54 -5.92 -2.91 -8.52
C VAL A 54 -6.84 -2.70 -7.31
N GLU A 55 -6.30 -2.84 -6.11
CA GLU A 55 -7.03 -2.67 -4.86
C GLU A 55 -6.34 -1.63 -3.97
N ARG A 56 -7.12 -0.71 -3.39
CA ARG A 56 -6.61 0.31 -2.45
C ARG A 56 -6.89 -0.12 -1.02
N MET A 57 -5.86 -0.53 -0.30
CA MET A 57 -6.01 -1.20 1.00
C MET A 57 -5.19 -0.53 2.09
N TRP A 58 -5.71 -0.60 3.31
CA TRP A 58 -5.08 -0.12 4.53
C TRP A 58 -4.08 -1.13 5.08
N VAL A 59 -2.94 -0.61 5.51
CA VAL A 59 -1.88 -1.33 6.17
C VAL A 59 -1.56 -0.61 7.48
N GLN A 60 -1.65 -1.32 8.60
CA GLN A 60 -1.22 -0.79 9.90
C GLN A 60 0.30 -0.89 10.00
N VAL A 61 0.98 0.24 10.20
CA VAL A 61 2.43 0.29 10.36
C VAL A 61 2.82 -0.48 11.62
N THR A 62 3.76 -1.40 11.50
CA THR A 62 4.33 -2.16 12.63
C THR A 62 5.77 -1.77 12.90
N GLN A 63 6.50 -1.32 11.87
CA GLN A 63 7.89 -0.86 12.00
C GLN A 63 8.16 0.32 11.06
N ALA A 64 8.98 1.26 11.53
CA ALA A 64 9.45 2.40 10.77
C ALA A 64 10.95 2.59 11.02
N GLY A 65 11.76 2.65 9.95
CA GLY A 65 13.21 2.83 10.08
C GLY A 65 13.93 2.84 8.74
N GLY A 66 15.03 3.60 8.66
CA GLY A 66 15.88 3.65 7.45
C GLY A 66 15.16 4.12 6.18
N GLY A 67 14.09 4.91 6.32
CA GLY A 67 13.27 5.38 5.20
C GLY A 67 12.29 4.35 4.62
N ASN A 68 12.14 3.20 5.28
CA ASN A 68 11.22 2.14 4.89
C ASN A 68 10.23 1.83 6.03
N TYR A 69 9.13 1.18 5.66
CA TYR A 69 8.10 0.71 6.56
C TYR A 69 7.86 -0.78 6.37
N ARG A 70 7.43 -1.41 7.46
CA ARG A 70 6.69 -2.67 7.43
C ARG A 70 5.36 -2.45 8.13
N GLY A 71 4.34 -3.14 7.66
CA GLY A 71 3.04 -3.13 8.28
C GLY A 71 2.24 -4.39 8.00
N THR A 72 1.11 -4.48 8.66
CA THR A 72 0.18 -5.61 8.55
C THR A 72 -1.03 -5.18 7.75
N LEU A 73 -1.37 -5.95 6.70
CA LEU A 73 -2.56 -5.66 5.89
C LEU A 73 -3.83 -5.75 6.75
N SER A 74 -4.61 -4.67 6.78
CA SER A 74 -5.81 -4.52 7.62
C SER A 74 -7.11 -4.70 6.84
N ASN A 75 -7.03 -4.90 5.51
CA ASN A 75 -8.16 -5.26 4.67
C ASN A 75 -8.17 -6.76 4.36
N SER A 76 -9.35 -7.29 4.04
CA SER A 76 -9.49 -8.56 3.34
C SER A 76 -9.47 -8.30 1.82
N PRO A 77 -8.45 -8.77 1.08
CA PRO A 77 -8.40 -8.63 -0.37
C PRO A 77 -9.58 -9.32 -1.05
N TYR A 78 -10.03 -8.76 -2.18
CA TYR A 78 -11.17 -9.32 -2.92
C TYR A 78 -10.74 -10.17 -4.12
N TYR A 79 -9.76 -9.70 -4.91
CA TYR A 79 -9.38 -10.36 -6.17
C TYR A 79 -7.96 -10.90 -6.16
N ILE A 80 -7.02 -10.18 -5.54
CA ILE A 80 -5.59 -10.50 -5.66
C ILE A 80 -5.24 -11.81 -4.95
N VAL A 81 -4.77 -12.79 -5.72
CA VAL A 81 -4.39 -14.12 -5.22
C VAL A 81 -3.11 -14.05 -4.39
N GLY A 82 -3.09 -14.80 -3.29
CA GLY A 82 -1.91 -14.95 -2.44
C GLY A 82 -1.70 -13.80 -1.45
N LEU A 83 -2.61 -12.83 -1.41
CA LEU A 83 -2.65 -11.77 -0.41
C LEU A 83 -3.80 -12.03 0.57
N ASN A 84 -3.52 -11.91 1.86
CA ASN A 84 -4.50 -12.16 2.93
C ASN A 84 -4.45 -11.05 3.99
N HIS A 85 -5.58 -10.84 4.67
CA HIS A 85 -5.60 -10.04 5.89
C HIS A 85 -4.55 -10.55 6.87
N GLY A 86 -3.75 -9.66 7.44
CA GLY A 86 -2.67 -10.02 8.36
C GLY A 86 -1.30 -10.20 7.71
N ASP A 87 -1.21 -10.19 6.37
CA ASP A 87 0.08 -10.33 5.69
C ASP A 87 1.03 -9.17 6.02
N ASP A 88 2.32 -9.49 6.11
CA ASP A 88 3.40 -8.51 6.23
C ASP A 88 3.64 -7.83 4.88
N VAL A 89 3.58 -6.50 4.90
CA VAL A 89 3.72 -5.65 3.72
C VAL A 89 4.91 -4.70 3.95
N PRO A 90 6.05 -4.91 3.27
CA PRO A 90 7.10 -3.90 3.19
C PRO A 90 6.71 -2.80 2.19
N PHE A 91 6.88 -1.53 2.57
CA PHE A 91 6.58 -0.41 1.70
C PHE A 91 7.45 0.82 2.01
N ARG A 92 7.35 1.83 1.15
CA ARG A 92 8.12 3.08 1.19
C ARG A 92 7.17 4.27 1.21
N PRO A 93 7.64 5.46 1.62
CA PRO A 93 6.83 6.68 1.58
C PRO A 93 6.15 6.90 0.23
N GLU A 94 6.81 6.61 -0.90
CA GLU A 94 6.28 6.78 -2.26
C GLU A 94 4.99 5.97 -2.55
N HIS A 95 4.71 4.90 -1.80
CA HIS A 95 3.51 4.07 -1.97
C HIS A 95 2.29 4.57 -1.18
N VAL A 96 2.47 5.53 -0.26
CA VAL A 96 1.42 5.96 0.66
C VAL A 96 0.49 6.97 0.00
N ILE A 97 -0.78 6.60 -0.21
CA ILE A 97 -1.78 7.44 -0.89
C ILE A 97 -2.79 8.06 0.07
N GLN A 98 -2.87 7.57 1.30
CA GLN A 98 -3.70 8.15 2.37
C GLN A 98 -3.13 7.73 3.73
N ILE A 99 -3.34 8.57 4.75
CA ILE A 99 -2.95 8.30 6.14
C ILE A 99 -4.20 8.53 6.98
N ASP A 100 -4.52 7.58 7.87
CA ASP A 100 -5.52 7.75 8.92
C ASP A 100 -4.78 7.86 10.26
N ALA A 101 -5.05 8.95 10.99
CA ALA A 101 -4.26 9.45 12.11
C ALA A 101 -5.07 9.50 13.39
#